data_AF-A0A2S6WIF8-F1
#
_entry.id   AF-A0A2S6WIF8-F1
#
_cell.length_a   1.000
_cell.length_b   1.000
_cell.length_c   1.000
_cell.angle_alpha   90.00
_cell.angle_beta   90.00
_cell.angle_gamma   90.00
#
_symmetry.space_group_name_H-M   'P 1'
#
loop_
_entity.id
_entity.type
_entity.pdbx_description
1 polymer ?
#
loop_
_entity_poly.entity_id
_entity_poly.type
_entity_poly.pdbx_seq_one_letter_code
_entity_poly.pdbx_strand_id
1 'polypeptide(L)'
;MRGDGDDRAGGDPTPTQSTGAPQDPGSGSPGPSDPTAGRSPSTGSTAPAADEGTVPAGYVGDWATTIDNASGTHPRKLTITQGEVGDTVLTLVADGPTDTGGYHCVFDAALTARPSADGPLRLGPSQVRTGPSGSCAPGGSTTVTLLPDGSLERTNDDTGESLVYTRQ
;
A
#
# COMPACT_ATOMS: atom_id res chain seq x y z
N MET A 1 38.12 17.00 -66.74
CA MET A 1 36.90 16.55 -66.03
C MET A 1 37.24 16.62 -64.54
N ARG A 2 37.00 17.76 -63.88
CA ARG A 2 35.91 17.98 -62.90
C ARG A 2 35.93 16.92 -61.76
N GLY A 3 36.25 17.20 -60.49
CA GLY A 3 36.69 18.45 -59.81
C GLY A 3 35.99 18.62 -58.45
N ASP A 4 36.78 18.79 -57.37
CA ASP A 4 36.55 19.54 -56.10
C ASP A 4 35.26 19.22 -55.27
N GLY A 5 35.11 19.34 -53.93
CA GLY A 5 35.85 19.83 -52.75
C GLY A 5 34.91 19.69 -51.50
N ASP A 6 35.20 19.97 -50.21
CA ASP A 6 36.42 20.33 -49.45
C ASP A 6 36.23 19.99 -47.93
N ASP A 7 37.31 19.60 -47.25
CA ASP A 7 37.70 19.81 -45.83
C ASP A 7 36.68 20.08 -44.68
N ARG A 8 36.95 19.48 -43.50
CA ARG A 8 37.66 20.16 -42.36
C ARG A 8 37.89 19.25 -41.14
N ALA A 9 38.93 19.57 -40.37
CA ALA A 9 39.37 18.81 -39.19
C ALA A 9 39.70 19.73 -38.00
N GLY A 10 39.56 19.18 -36.78
CA GLY A 10 40.47 19.43 -35.66
C GLY A 10 40.19 20.59 -34.68
N GLY A 11 40.28 20.26 -33.38
CA GLY A 11 41.03 21.06 -32.41
C GLY A 11 40.25 21.90 -31.38
N ASP A 12 40.22 21.43 -30.12
CA ASP A 12 40.20 22.32 -28.94
C ASP A 12 41.49 23.16 -28.91
N PRO A 13 41.47 24.40 -28.36
CA PRO A 13 41.84 24.55 -26.95
C PRO A 13 41.11 25.69 -26.18
N THR A 14 41.45 25.79 -24.88
CA THR A 14 40.87 26.68 -23.86
C THR A 14 41.61 28.06 -23.76
N PRO A 15 41.60 28.80 -22.62
CA PRO A 15 40.76 29.97 -22.38
C PRO A 15 41.55 31.29 -22.19
N THR A 16 40.90 32.44 -21.98
CA THR A 16 41.48 33.62 -21.27
C THR A 16 40.41 34.60 -20.75
N GLN A 17 40.77 35.31 -19.67
CA GLN A 17 39.96 36.21 -18.85
C GLN A 17 40.04 37.68 -19.35
N SER A 18 39.19 38.59 -18.84
CA SER A 18 39.62 39.57 -17.80
C SER A 18 38.75 40.85 -17.70
N THR A 19 38.34 41.18 -16.46
CA THR A 19 38.21 42.52 -15.82
C THR A 19 37.58 43.75 -16.52
N GLY A 20 36.63 44.41 -15.84
CA GLY A 20 36.48 45.89 -15.91
C GLY A 20 35.10 46.50 -15.59
N ALA A 21 34.87 46.91 -14.33
CA ALA A 21 33.85 47.91 -13.92
C ALA A 21 34.50 49.34 -13.95
N PRO A 22 33.81 50.49 -13.69
CA PRO A 22 32.48 50.75 -13.09
C PRO A 22 31.60 51.75 -13.90
N GLN A 23 30.38 52.15 -13.48
CA GLN A 23 30.08 53.30 -12.58
C GLN A 23 28.58 53.36 -12.18
N ASP A 24 28.32 54.05 -11.07
CA ASP A 24 27.05 54.28 -10.33
C ASP A 24 26.76 55.82 -10.29
N PRO A 25 25.70 56.40 -9.66
CA PRO A 25 24.31 56.00 -9.40
C PRO A 25 23.27 56.94 -10.07
N GLY A 26 22.00 56.52 -10.13
CA GLY A 26 20.86 57.37 -10.57
C GLY A 26 19.68 57.32 -9.61
N SER A 27 19.72 58.12 -8.53
CA SER A 27 18.73 58.08 -7.45
C SER A 27 17.37 58.72 -7.82
N GLY A 28 16.27 58.01 -7.54
CA GLY A 28 14.89 58.48 -7.73
C GLY A 28 13.97 57.94 -6.63
N SER A 29 13.36 58.84 -5.86
CA SER A 29 12.63 58.55 -4.61
C SER A 29 11.16 58.09 -4.81
N PRO A 30 10.45 57.65 -3.76
CA PRO A 30 9.41 56.62 -3.86
C PRO A 30 7.97 57.11 -4.08
N GLY A 31 7.12 56.22 -4.60
CA GLY A 31 5.65 56.32 -4.57
C GLY A 31 5.03 55.13 -3.81
N PRO A 32 4.04 55.33 -2.92
CA PRO A 32 3.45 54.27 -2.09
C PRO A 32 2.14 53.65 -2.64
N SER A 33 1.71 52.57 -1.97
CA SER A 33 0.36 51.95 -1.94
C SER A 33 0.06 50.75 -2.87
N ASP A 34 0.23 49.54 -2.29
CA ASP A 34 -0.72 48.40 -2.18
C ASP A 34 -1.68 47.98 -3.32
N PRO A 35 -2.24 46.73 -3.29
CA PRO A 35 -1.61 45.45 -2.95
C PRO A 35 -1.98 44.35 -3.99
N THR A 36 -1.15 43.31 -4.16
CA THR A 36 -1.56 42.10 -4.92
C THR A 36 -1.17 40.79 -4.23
N ALA A 37 -2.20 40.02 -3.85
CA ALA A 37 -2.05 38.67 -3.34
C ALA A 37 -1.56 37.71 -4.44
N GLY A 38 -0.24 37.48 -4.49
CA GLY A 38 0.43 36.62 -5.47
C GLY A 38 0.73 35.22 -4.94
N ARG A 39 -0.31 34.38 -4.82
CA ARG A 39 -0.27 32.90 -4.69
C ARG A 39 1.05 32.28 -4.18
N SER A 40 1.09 31.92 -2.89
CA SER A 40 1.91 30.76 -2.49
C SER A 40 1.47 29.54 -3.31
N PRO A 41 2.39 28.81 -3.97
CA PRO A 41 2.08 27.46 -4.40
C PRO A 41 1.95 26.61 -3.13
N SER A 42 0.72 26.30 -2.73
CA SER A 42 0.48 25.21 -1.79
C SER A 42 1.06 23.95 -2.41
N THR A 43 2.20 23.49 -1.89
CA THR A 43 2.65 22.11 -2.11
C THR A 43 1.63 21.22 -1.41
N GLY A 44 0.54 20.92 -2.12
CA GLY A 44 -0.45 19.96 -1.69
C GLY A 44 0.28 18.68 -1.37
N SER A 45 0.16 18.21 -0.13
CA SER A 45 0.71 16.94 0.27
C SER A 45 -0.05 15.88 -0.54
N THR A 46 0.54 15.40 -1.63
CA THR A 46 0.03 14.26 -2.37
C THR A 46 0.17 13.07 -1.44
N ALA A 47 -0.91 12.74 -0.72
CA ALA A 47 -1.07 11.40 -0.19
C ALA A 47 -0.82 10.42 -1.34
N PRO A 48 -0.21 9.24 -1.09
CA PRO A 48 -0.13 8.20 -2.10
C PRO A 48 -1.53 7.98 -2.66
N ALA A 49 -1.65 7.91 -3.98
CA ALA A 49 -2.90 7.43 -4.57
C ALA A 49 -3.15 6.05 -3.95
N ALA A 50 -4.34 5.85 -3.37
CA ALA A 50 -4.71 4.53 -2.88
C ALA A 50 -4.65 3.58 -4.08
N ASP A 51 -3.80 2.56 -4.01
CA ASP A 51 -3.55 1.65 -5.12
C ASP A 51 -4.89 1.13 -5.67
N GLU A 52 -5.10 1.25 -6.99
CA GLU A 52 -6.39 1.06 -7.67
C GLU A 52 -6.81 -0.42 -7.78
N GLY A 53 -6.70 -1.17 -6.69
CA GLY A 53 -7.11 -2.57 -6.58
C GLY A 53 -8.63 -2.75 -6.57
N THR A 54 -9.05 -4.00 -6.70
CA THR A 54 -10.47 -4.38 -6.77
C THR A 54 -11.12 -4.58 -5.41
N VAL A 55 -10.34 -4.55 -4.31
CA VAL A 55 -10.84 -4.74 -2.95
C VAL A 55 -11.50 -3.43 -2.47
N PRO A 56 -12.79 -3.44 -2.05
CA PRO A 56 -13.43 -2.21 -1.58
C PRO A 56 -12.74 -1.68 -0.32
N ALA A 57 -12.55 -0.36 -0.25
CA ALA A 57 -11.75 0.28 0.80
C ALA A 57 -12.21 -0.04 2.24
N GLY A 58 -13.49 -0.35 2.44
CA GLY A 58 -14.05 -0.76 3.73
C GLY A 58 -13.47 -2.07 4.29
N TYR A 59 -12.90 -2.95 3.44
CA TYR A 59 -12.21 -4.17 3.88
C TYR A 59 -10.74 -3.93 4.21
N VAL A 60 -10.08 -2.98 3.54
CA VAL A 60 -8.63 -2.76 3.65
C VAL A 60 -8.24 -2.25 5.04
N GLY A 61 -7.17 -2.82 5.60
CA GLY A 61 -6.62 -2.50 6.92
C GLY A 61 -6.43 -3.73 7.80
N ASP A 62 -6.16 -3.47 9.08
CA ASP A 62 -5.92 -4.47 10.11
C ASP A 62 -7.15 -4.71 10.99
N TRP A 63 -7.34 -5.98 11.34
CA TRP A 63 -8.51 -6.51 12.02
C TRP A 63 -8.08 -7.54 13.06
N ALA A 64 -8.80 -7.65 14.18
CA ALA A 64 -8.51 -8.65 15.20
C ALA A 64 -9.77 -9.35 15.72
N THR A 65 -9.60 -10.59 16.17
CA THR A 65 -10.57 -11.32 16.99
C THR A 65 -9.85 -12.27 17.93
N THR A 66 -10.59 -12.88 18.84
CA THR A 66 -10.08 -13.81 19.85
C THR A 66 -10.97 -15.04 19.92
N ILE A 67 -10.35 -16.21 19.98
CA ILE A 67 -11.04 -17.48 20.24
C ILE A 67 -10.53 -18.01 21.58
N ASP A 68 -11.41 -18.17 22.56
CA ASP A 68 -11.07 -18.81 23.84
C ASP A 68 -11.49 -20.28 23.84
N ASN A 69 -10.65 -21.16 24.36
CA ASN A 69 -10.96 -22.56 24.60
C ASN A 69 -10.24 -23.08 25.86
N ALA A 70 -10.35 -24.39 26.13
CA ALA A 70 -9.76 -25.00 27.33
C ALA A 70 -8.24 -24.86 27.45
N SER A 71 -7.51 -24.67 26.34
CA SER A 71 -6.07 -24.42 26.33
C SER A 71 -5.71 -22.95 26.61
N GLY A 72 -6.68 -22.03 26.50
CA GLY A 72 -6.51 -20.60 26.73
C GLY A 72 -7.01 -19.73 25.57
N THR A 73 -6.41 -18.55 25.45
CA THR A 73 -6.77 -17.49 24.51
C THR A 73 -5.95 -17.57 23.22
N HIS A 74 -6.64 -17.59 22.07
CA HIS A 74 -6.05 -17.70 20.73
C HIS A 74 -6.39 -16.45 19.90
N PRO A 75 -5.59 -15.38 19.98
CA PRO A 75 -5.80 -14.18 19.18
C PRO A 75 -5.56 -14.45 17.69
N ARG A 76 -6.34 -13.78 16.85
CA ARG A 76 -6.24 -13.81 15.39
C ARG A 76 -6.13 -12.37 14.88
N LYS A 77 -5.09 -12.08 14.10
CA LYS A 77 -4.92 -10.80 13.41
C LYS A 77 -5.04 -11.03 11.92
N LEU A 78 -5.88 -10.25 11.26
CA LEU A 78 -6.22 -10.38 9.85
C LEU A 78 -5.93 -9.04 9.19
N THR A 79 -5.04 -9.04 8.21
CA THR A 79 -4.70 -7.86 7.41
C THR A 79 -5.27 -8.08 6.01
N ILE A 80 -6.02 -7.10 5.50
CA ILE A 80 -6.46 -7.07 4.10
C ILE A 80 -5.78 -5.89 3.40
N THR A 81 -5.14 -6.17 2.26
CA THR A 81 -4.53 -5.18 1.38
C THR A 81 -5.36 -4.97 0.11
N GLN A 82 -4.97 -3.97 -0.69
CA GLN A 82 -5.46 -3.88 -2.07
C GLN A 82 -4.91 -5.02 -2.94
N GLY A 83 -5.60 -5.30 -4.04
CA GLY A 83 -5.19 -6.27 -5.06
C GLY A 83 -6.27 -6.62 -6.08
N GLU A 84 -5.90 -7.38 -7.11
CA GLU A 84 -6.78 -7.92 -8.14
C GLU A 84 -7.12 -9.41 -7.89
N VAL A 85 -7.93 -9.99 -8.79
CA VAL A 85 -8.27 -11.42 -8.74
C VAL A 85 -7.04 -12.25 -9.08
N GLY A 86 -6.66 -13.15 -8.18
CA GLY A 86 -5.43 -13.94 -8.23
C GLY A 86 -4.36 -13.47 -7.25
N ASP A 87 -4.41 -12.22 -6.78
CA ASP A 87 -3.44 -11.68 -5.84
C ASP A 87 -3.69 -12.16 -4.41
N THR A 88 -2.62 -12.32 -3.64
CA THR A 88 -2.69 -12.46 -2.18
C THR A 88 -3.14 -11.13 -1.57
N VAL A 89 -4.40 -11.08 -1.12
CA VAL A 89 -4.99 -9.87 -0.50
C VAL A 89 -5.25 -10.03 0.99
N LEU A 90 -5.19 -11.25 1.54
CA LEU A 90 -5.35 -11.51 2.97
C LEU A 90 -4.11 -12.19 3.52
N THR A 91 -3.63 -11.65 4.65
CA THR A 91 -2.71 -12.34 5.58
C THR A 91 -3.43 -12.54 6.91
N LEU A 92 -3.33 -13.74 7.49
CA LEU A 92 -3.84 -14.09 8.81
C LEU A 92 -2.68 -14.55 9.70
N VAL A 93 -2.47 -13.87 10.81
CA VAL A 93 -1.66 -14.35 11.92
C VAL A 93 -2.56 -15.01 12.95
N ALA A 94 -2.20 -16.22 13.35
CA ALA A 94 -2.84 -16.95 14.42
C ALA A 94 -1.79 -17.33 15.47
N ASP A 95 -2.00 -16.86 16.69
CA ASP A 95 -1.17 -17.21 17.84
C ASP A 95 -2.02 -17.95 18.88
N GLY A 96 -1.36 -18.71 19.75
CA GLY A 96 -2.04 -19.30 20.91
C GLY A 96 -1.23 -20.37 21.62
N PRO A 97 -1.71 -20.83 22.79
CA PRO A 97 -1.10 -21.91 23.55
C PRO A 97 -1.24 -23.28 22.88
N THR A 98 -0.32 -24.18 23.21
CA THR A 98 -0.40 -25.63 22.97
C THR A 98 0.01 -26.38 24.23
N ASP A 99 -0.26 -27.69 24.32
CA ASP A 99 0.10 -28.53 25.48
C ASP A 99 1.61 -28.51 25.83
N THR A 100 2.47 -28.12 24.89
CA THR A 100 3.93 -28.09 25.03
C THR A 100 4.54 -26.69 24.87
N GLY A 101 3.73 -25.65 24.75
CA GLY A 101 4.20 -24.27 24.55
C GLY A 101 3.15 -23.39 23.86
N GLY A 102 3.45 -22.93 22.65
CA GLY A 102 2.54 -22.14 21.84
C GLY A 102 2.82 -22.27 20.35
N TYR A 103 1.90 -21.79 19.53
CA TYR A 103 2.02 -21.72 18.08
C TYR A 103 2.01 -20.27 17.60
N HIS A 104 2.67 -20.05 16.47
CA HIS A 104 2.59 -18.87 15.63
C HIS A 104 2.43 -19.36 14.19
N CYS A 105 1.27 -19.12 13.59
CA CYS A 105 0.97 -19.50 12.22
C CYS A 105 0.67 -18.23 11.40
N VAL A 106 1.35 -18.07 10.27
CA VAL A 106 1.04 -17.04 9.28
C VAL A 106 0.48 -17.74 8.05
N PHE A 107 -0.70 -17.32 7.63
CA PHE A 107 -1.38 -17.82 6.44
C PHE A 107 -1.65 -16.70 5.45
N ASP A 108 -1.59 -17.01 4.17
CA ASP A 108 -1.97 -16.09 3.09
C ASP A 108 -3.10 -16.70 2.26
N ALA A 109 -4.01 -15.86 1.75
CA ALA A 109 -5.10 -16.26 0.86
C ALA A 109 -5.29 -15.27 -0.30
N ALA A 110 -5.63 -15.80 -1.48
CA ALA A 110 -5.79 -15.03 -2.70
C ALA A 110 -7.26 -14.66 -2.98
N LEU A 111 -7.49 -13.50 -3.59
CA LEU A 111 -8.82 -13.08 -4.06
C LEU A 111 -9.23 -13.94 -5.26
N THR A 112 -10.38 -14.62 -5.20
CA THR A 112 -10.82 -15.57 -6.26
C THR A 112 -11.91 -15.01 -7.17
N ALA A 113 -12.58 -13.92 -6.78
CA ALA A 113 -13.58 -13.26 -7.60
C ALA A 113 -13.58 -11.75 -7.35
N ARG A 114 -13.88 -10.97 -8.40
CA ARG A 114 -14.00 -9.50 -8.30
C ARG A 114 -15.27 -9.17 -7.50
N PRO A 115 -15.17 -8.48 -6.35
CA PRO A 115 -16.34 -8.12 -5.57
C PRO A 115 -17.15 -7.01 -6.26
N SER A 116 -18.44 -6.91 -5.95
CA SER A 116 -19.21 -5.69 -6.16
C SER A 116 -18.86 -4.65 -5.09
N ALA A 117 -19.27 -3.39 -5.26
CA ALA A 117 -18.89 -2.29 -4.36
C ALA A 117 -19.20 -2.58 -2.88
N ASP A 118 -20.42 -3.05 -2.60
CA ASP A 118 -20.88 -3.48 -1.27
C ASP A 118 -20.86 -5.03 -1.11
N GLY A 119 -20.17 -5.71 -2.02
CA GLY A 119 -20.12 -7.17 -2.09
C GLY A 119 -19.13 -7.77 -1.09
N PRO A 120 -19.37 -9.01 -0.64
CA PRO A 120 -18.39 -9.77 0.14
C PRO A 120 -17.20 -10.21 -0.73
N LEU A 121 -16.02 -10.28 -0.14
CA LEU A 121 -14.85 -10.86 -0.77
C LEU A 121 -14.99 -12.39 -0.86
N ARG A 122 -14.41 -12.98 -1.90
CA ARG A 122 -14.22 -14.43 -2.03
C ARG A 122 -12.73 -14.72 -2.01
N LEU A 123 -12.29 -15.50 -1.04
CA LEU A 123 -10.90 -15.86 -0.85
C LEU A 123 -10.74 -17.36 -1.04
N GLY A 124 -9.69 -17.76 -1.76
CA GLY A 124 -9.35 -19.16 -1.95
C GLY A 124 -8.81 -19.80 -0.66
N PRO A 125 -8.49 -21.11 -0.70
CA PRO A 125 -7.88 -21.82 0.42
C PRO A 125 -6.61 -21.12 0.92
N SER A 126 -6.51 -20.92 2.23
CA SER A 126 -5.35 -20.24 2.83
C SER A 126 -4.17 -21.19 2.99
N GLN A 127 -2.98 -20.75 2.61
CA GLN A 127 -1.75 -21.55 2.69
C GLN A 127 -0.89 -21.14 3.87
N VAL A 128 -0.25 -22.12 4.54
CA VAL A 128 0.73 -21.84 5.60
C VAL A 128 1.98 -21.22 4.97
N ARG A 129 2.29 -19.97 5.32
CA ARG A 129 3.52 -19.29 4.94
C ARG A 129 4.63 -19.48 5.96
N THR A 130 4.27 -19.45 7.25
CA THR A 130 5.20 -19.64 8.38
C THR A 130 4.47 -20.39 9.49
N GLY A 131 5.16 -21.34 10.13
CA GLY A 131 4.70 -21.96 11.39
C GLY A 131 5.09 -23.44 11.52
N PRO A 132 4.94 -24.04 12.71
CA PRO A 132 5.21 -25.46 12.94
C PRO A 132 4.21 -26.36 12.19
N SER A 133 4.72 -27.33 11.43
CA SER A 133 3.90 -28.27 10.62
C SER A 133 2.94 -29.16 11.40
N GLY A 134 3.13 -29.30 12.72
CA GLY A 134 2.23 -30.03 13.61
C GLY A 134 1.08 -29.19 14.20
N SER A 135 1.08 -27.87 14.03
CA SER A 135 0.05 -26.97 14.60
C SER A 135 -0.55 -25.99 13.57
N CYS A 136 0.12 -25.80 12.43
CA CYS A 136 -0.37 -24.97 11.33
C CYS A 136 -0.70 -25.87 10.12
N ALA A 137 -1.94 -25.80 9.65
CA ALA A 137 -2.41 -26.52 8.46
C ALA A 137 -3.17 -25.55 7.52
N PRO A 138 -3.13 -25.74 6.19
CA PRO A 138 -3.90 -24.93 5.25
C PRO A 138 -5.40 -24.87 5.61
N GLY A 139 -6.01 -23.71 5.43
CA GLY A 139 -7.45 -23.50 5.64
C GLY A 139 -8.25 -23.66 4.35
N GLY A 140 -9.54 -23.96 4.48
CA GLY A 140 -10.50 -23.94 3.37
C GLY A 140 -10.72 -22.54 2.79
N SER A 141 -11.52 -22.46 1.72
CA SER A 141 -11.95 -21.18 1.15
C SER A 141 -12.78 -20.38 2.15
N THR A 142 -12.75 -19.05 2.05
CA THR A 142 -13.55 -18.20 2.93
C THR A 142 -14.24 -17.04 2.22
N THR A 143 -15.46 -16.78 2.65
CA THR A 143 -16.21 -15.56 2.35
C THR A 143 -15.94 -14.53 3.45
N VAL A 144 -15.62 -13.29 3.08
CA VAL A 144 -15.48 -12.17 4.03
C VAL A 144 -16.52 -11.09 3.71
N THR A 145 -17.33 -10.72 4.69
CA THR A 145 -18.41 -9.74 4.56
C THR A 145 -18.17 -8.58 5.52
N LEU A 146 -18.20 -7.35 5.00
CA LEU A 146 -18.22 -6.14 5.83
C LEU A 146 -19.63 -5.95 6.38
N LEU A 147 -19.77 -5.98 7.71
CA LEU A 147 -21.04 -5.83 8.40
C LEU A 147 -21.43 -4.34 8.53
N PRO A 148 -22.73 -4.01 8.74
CA PRO A 148 -23.19 -2.61 8.84
C PRO A 148 -22.62 -1.82 10.03
N ASP A 149 -22.06 -2.50 11.04
CA ASP A 149 -21.36 -1.88 12.18
C ASP A 149 -19.88 -1.59 11.90
N GLY A 150 -19.40 -1.95 10.70
CA GLY A 150 -18.01 -1.78 10.28
C GLY A 150 -17.06 -2.91 10.70
N SER A 151 -17.56 -4.00 11.29
CA SER A 151 -16.79 -5.23 11.56
C SER A 151 -16.71 -6.15 10.33
N LEU A 152 -15.78 -7.10 10.30
CA LEU A 152 -15.75 -8.16 9.28
C LEU A 152 -16.27 -9.47 9.86
N GLU A 153 -17.26 -10.08 9.20
CA GLU A 153 -17.51 -11.52 9.36
C GLU A 153 -16.69 -12.29 8.32
N ARG A 154 -15.94 -13.30 8.76
CA ARG A 154 -15.31 -14.28 7.86
C ARG A 154 -15.87 -15.67 8.13
N THR A 155 -16.48 -16.25 7.10
CA THR A 155 -17.11 -17.58 7.11
C THR A 155 -16.27 -18.55 6.29
N ASN A 156 -16.04 -19.75 6.81
CA ASN A 156 -15.48 -20.86 6.03
C ASN A 156 -16.54 -21.43 5.08
N ASP A 157 -16.23 -21.51 3.79
CA ASP A 157 -17.21 -21.90 2.76
C ASP A 157 -17.57 -23.40 2.82
N ASP A 158 -16.71 -24.25 3.40
CA ASP A 158 -16.91 -25.70 3.54
C ASP A 158 -17.63 -26.09 4.85
N THR A 159 -17.30 -25.43 5.97
CA THR A 159 -17.85 -25.75 7.31
C THR A 159 -19.00 -24.83 7.76
N GLY A 160 -19.12 -23.65 7.16
CA GLY A 160 -20.07 -22.61 7.59
C GLY A 160 -19.69 -21.92 8.91
N GLU A 161 -18.52 -22.20 9.48
CA GLU A 161 -18.05 -21.57 10.72
C GLU A 161 -17.65 -20.11 10.46
N SER A 162 -18.22 -19.19 11.24
CA SER A 162 -17.96 -17.75 11.18
C SER A 162 -17.11 -17.25 12.34
N LEU A 163 -16.28 -16.23 12.08
CA LEU A 163 -15.60 -15.42 13.08
C LEU A 163 -15.80 -13.93 12.74
N VAL A 164 -16.14 -13.12 13.74
CA VAL A 164 -16.26 -11.65 13.61
C VAL A 164 -14.98 -10.98 14.09
N TYR A 165 -14.46 -10.05 13.30
CA TYR A 165 -13.22 -9.30 13.55
C TYR A 165 -13.54 -7.80 13.66
N THR A 166 -12.97 -7.15 14.68
CA THR A 166 -13.05 -5.70 14.86
C THR A 166 -11.82 -5.02 14.25
N ARG A 167 -12.03 -3.85 13.64
CA ARG A 167 -10.93 -3.03 13.10
C ARG A 167 -9.99 -2.59 14.22
N GLN A 168 -8.70 -2.48 13.92
CA GLN A 168 -7.65 -2.01 14.84
C GLN A 168 -7.30 -0.54 14.61
#